data_AF-A0A7C5XA43-F1
#
_entry.id   AF-A0A7C5XA43-F1
#
_cell.length_a   1.000
_cell.length_b   1.000
_cell.length_c   1.000
_cell.angle_alpha   90.00
_cell.angle_beta   90.00
_cell.angle_gamma   90.00
#
_symmetry.space_group_name_H-M   'P 1'
#
loop_
_entity.id
_entity.type
_entity.pdbx_description
1 polymer ?
#
loop_
_entity_poly.entity_id
_entity_poly.type
_entity_poly.pdbx_seq_one_letter_code
_entity_poly.pdbx_strand_id
1 'polypeptide(L)' 'WYDLGEVIEAIRTSWPKTYIAPCYDVALGLGSALYENSVMLGFVSQLLGLPMPPSLDEKNRAAFHRGAQLLQNTPPADQ' A
#
# COMPACT_ATOMS: atom_id res chain seq x y z
N TRP A 1 11.61 -22.39 0.57
CA TRP A 1 10.51 -21.86 1.38
C TRP A 1 11.15 -21.00 2.45
N TYR A 2 10.82 -19.72 2.46
CA TYR A 2 11.38 -18.75 3.41
C TYR A 2 10.54 -18.72 4.68
N ASP A 3 11.15 -18.43 5.83
CA ASP A 3 10.42 -18.14 7.06
C ASP A 3 9.90 -16.69 7.01
N LEU A 4 8.61 -16.50 7.27
CA LEU A 4 7.99 -15.17 7.20
C LEU A 4 8.59 -14.21 8.24
N GLY A 5 8.96 -14.72 9.41
CA GLY A 5 9.61 -13.93 10.46
C GLY A 5 10.98 -13.45 10.03
N GLU A 6 11.81 -14.32 9.45
CA GLU A 6 13.14 -13.97 8.92
C GLU A 6 13.06 -12.93 7.79
N VAL A 7 12.07 -13.04 6.89
CA VAL A 7 11.87 -12.06 5.81
C VAL A 7 11.47 -10.69 6.36
N ILE A 8 10.57 -10.67 7.35
CA ILE A 8 10.18 -9.43 8.02
C ILE A 8 11.40 -8.81 8.72
N GLU A 9 12.15 -9.57 9.53
CA GLU A 9 13.35 -9.09 10.23
C GLU A 9 14.40 -8.48 9.27
N ALA A 10 14.67 -9.16 8.15
CA ALA A 10 15.59 -8.68 7.12
C ALA A 10 15.10 -7.37 6.47
N ILE A 11 13.79 -7.24 6.25
CA ILE A 11 13.17 -6.02 5.75
C ILE A 11 13.35 -4.86 6.75
N ARG A 12 13.09 -5.09 8.05
CA ARG A 12 13.21 -4.05 9.10
C ARG A 12 14.63 -3.52 9.26
N THR A 13 15.62 -4.39 9.04
CA THR A 13 17.05 -4.06 9.21
C THR A 13 17.73 -3.58 7.93
N SER A 14 17.03 -3.62 6.80
CA SER A 14 17.55 -3.15 5.52
C SER A 14 17.40 -1.64 5.34
N TRP A 15 18.34 -1.03 4.62
CA TRP A 15 18.18 0.31 4.04
C TRP A 15 17.94 0.09 2.54
N PRO A 16 16.88 0.63 1.92
CA PRO A 16 16.04 1.77 2.31
C PRO A 16 14.83 1.46 3.24
N LYS A 17 14.18 2.52 3.75
CA LYS A 17 12.94 2.45 4.54
C LYS A 17 11.88 1.59 3.84
N THR A 18 11.42 0.57 4.54
CA THR A 18 10.39 -0.34 4.02
C THR A 18 9.04 -0.05 4.69
N TYR A 19 7.95 -0.23 3.94
CA TYR A 19 6.59 -0.11 4.43
C TYR A 19 5.83 -1.40 4.10
N ILE A 20 5.05 -1.90 5.06
CA ILE A 20 4.16 -3.05 4.88
C ILE A 20 2.73 -2.54 4.96
N ALA A 21 2.04 -2.45 3.82
CA ALA A 21 0.68 -1.94 3.73
C ALA A 21 -0.31 -3.05 3.35
N PRO A 22 -1.49 -3.14 4.02
CA PRO A 22 -2.49 -4.20 3.76
C PRO A 22 -3.35 -3.90 2.53
N CYS A 23 -2.72 -3.69 1.36
CA CYS A 23 -3.41 -3.26 0.14
C CYS A 23 -4.45 -4.28 -0.35
N TYR A 24 -4.15 -5.56 -0.24
CA TYR A 24 -5.03 -6.65 -0.65
C TYR A 24 -6.32 -6.69 0.18
N ASP A 25 -6.22 -6.64 1.52
CA ASP A 25 -7.38 -6.66 2.41
C ASP A 25 -8.29 -5.45 2.17
N VAL A 26 -7.70 -4.29 1.91
CA VAL A 26 -8.44 -3.08 1.55
C VAL A 26 -9.16 -3.25 0.21
N ALA A 27 -8.52 -3.86 -0.79
CA ALA A 27 -9.16 -4.14 -2.07
C ALA A 27 -10.33 -5.13 -1.95
N LEU A 28 -10.17 -6.18 -1.12
CA LEU A 28 -11.27 -7.09 -0.80
C LEU A 28 -12.44 -6.36 -0.12
N GLY A 29 -12.16 -5.42 0.79
CA GLY A 29 -13.18 -4.55 1.39
C GLY A 29 -13.92 -3.65 0.39
N LEU A 30 -13.34 -3.42 -0.79
CA LEU A 30 -13.95 -2.68 -1.91
C LEU A 30 -14.68 -3.61 -2.90
N GLY A 31 -14.72 -4.91 -2.62
CA GLY A 31 -15.49 -5.91 -3.36
C GLY A 31 -14.71 -6.63 -4.46
N SER A 32 -13.40 -6.37 -4.64
CA SER A 32 -12.57 -7.14 -5.56
C SER A 32 -11.08 -6.94 -5.31
N ALA A 33 -10.33 -8.04 -5.34
CA ALA A 33 -8.86 -8.02 -5.32
C ALA A 33 -8.26 -7.25 -6.51
N LEU A 34 -9.00 -7.08 -7.61
CA LEU A 34 -8.53 -6.31 -8.78
C LEU A 34 -8.22 -4.85 -8.44
N TYR A 35 -8.77 -4.30 -7.36
CA TYR A 35 -8.52 -2.92 -6.94
C TYR A 35 -7.21 -2.75 -6.16
N GLU A 36 -6.50 -3.84 -5.84
CA GLU A 36 -5.25 -3.81 -5.09
C GLU A 36 -4.21 -2.88 -5.74
N ASN A 37 -4.13 -2.88 -7.06
CA ASN A 37 -3.23 -2.02 -7.82
C ASN A 37 -3.48 -0.52 -7.55
N SER A 38 -4.75 -0.10 -7.50
CA SER A 38 -5.15 1.27 -7.24
C SER A 38 -4.94 1.64 -5.77
N VAL A 39 -5.16 0.70 -4.85
CA VAL A 39 -4.82 0.90 -3.42
C VAL A 39 -3.30 1.09 -3.26
N MET A 40 -2.49 0.22 -3.87
CA MET A 40 -1.03 0.35 -3.86
C MET A 40 -0.58 1.68 -4.48
N LEU A 41 -1.17 2.07 -5.60
CA LEU A 41 -0.85 3.33 -6.28
C LEU A 41 -1.17 4.53 -5.38
N GLY A 42 -2.32 4.52 -4.70
CA GLY A 42 -2.67 5.56 -3.73
C GLY A 42 -1.66 5.67 -2.59
N PHE A 43 -1.24 4.54 -2.03
CA PHE A 43 -0.23 4.49 -0.97
C PHE A 43 1.10 5.08 -1.41
N VAL A 44 1.62 4.63 -2.56
CA VAL A 44 2.90 5.09 -3.11
C VAL A 44 2.83 6.56 -3.53
N SER A 45 1.71 6.99 -4.13
CA SER A 45 1.50 8.40 -4.48
C SER A 45 1.55 9.30 -3.25
N GLN A 46 0.89 8.90 -2.15
CA GLN A 46 0.95 9.66 -0.90
C GLN A 46 2.36 9.68 -0.30
N LEU A 47 3.09 8.57 -0.36
CA LEU A 47 4.47 8.46 0.13
C LEU A 47 5.43 9.38 -0.65
N LEU A 48 5.23 9.50 -1.97
CA LEU A 48 6.08 10.27 -2.87
C LEU A 48 5.60 11.70 -3.14
N GLY A 49 4.44 12.10 -2.58
CA GLY A 49 3.83 13.40 -2.86
C GLY A 49 3.33 13.57 -4.30
N LEU A 50 2.93 12.47 -4.96
CA LEU A 50 2.43 12.47 -6.33
C LEU A 50 0.90 12.64 -6.36
N PRO A 51 0.35 13.34 -7.37
CA PRO A 51 -1.09 13.49 -7.53
C PRO A 51 -1.76 12.19 -8.01
N MET A 52 -3.09 12.13 -7.87
CA MET A 52 -3.90 11.05 -8.44
C MET A 52 -3.92 11.12 -9.98
N PRO A 53 -3.77 10.00 -10.70
CA PRO A 53 -3.91 9.99 -12.15
C PRO A 53 -5.34 10.35 -12.60
N PRO A 54 -5.50 11.15 -13.66
CA PRO A 54 -6.82 11.59 -14.13
C PRO A 54 -7.63 10.47 -14.82
N SER A 55 -6.99 9.40 -15.27
CA SER A 55 -7.59 8.32 -16.06
C SER A 55 -8.28 7.23 -15.23
N LEU A 56 -8.23 7.30 -13.90
CA LEU A 56 -8.88 6.30 -13.04
C LEU A 56 -10.40 6.43 -13.14
N ASP A 57 -11.09 5.30 -13.30
CA ASP A 57 -12.55 5.24 -13.14
C ASP A 57 -12.97 5.46 -11.68
N GLU A 58 -14.28 5.59 -11.44
CA GLU A 58 -14.82 5.88 -10.10
C GLU A 58 -14.39 4.87 -9.02
N LYS A 59 -14.40 3.57 -9.34
CA LYS A 59 -14.06 2.53 -8.37
C LYS A 59 -12.56 2.52 -8.09
N ASN A 60 -11.74 2.70 -9.11
CA ASN A 60 -10.30 2.82 -8.97
C ASN A 60 -9.90 4.12 -8.23
N ARG A 61 -10.63 5.23 -8.39
CA ARG A 61 -10.45 6.44 -7.58
C ARG A 61 -10.74 6.21 -6.11
N ALA A 62 -11.83 5.51 -5.78
CA ALA A 62 -12.14 5.16 -4.41
C ALA A 62 -11.04 4.27 -3.79
N ALA A 63 -10.56 3.28 -4.54
CA ALA A 63 -9.43 2.42 -4.14
C ALA A 63 -8.13 3.22 -3.92
N PHE A 64 -7.82 4.15 -4.83
CA PHE A 64 -6.69 5.06 -4.69
C PHE A 64 -6.77 5.88 -3.40
N HIS A 65 -7.92 6.49 -3.11
CA HIS A 65 -8.08 7.28 -1.89
C HIS A 65 -7.94 6.43 -0.62
N ARG A 66 -8.44 5.19 -0.61
CA ARG A 66 -8.21 4.25 0.50
C ARG A 66 -6.72 3.96 0.68
N GLY A 67 -6.01 3.71 -0.42
CA GLY A 67 -4.57 3.54 -0.44
C GLY A 67 -3.79 4.72 0.15
N ALA A 68 -4.13 5.94 -0.26
CA ALA A 68 -3.48 7.15 0.23
C ALA A 68 -3.68 7.35 1.75
N GLN A 69 -4.84 6.95 2.28
CA GLN A 69 -5.13 7.01 3.72
C GLN A 69 -4.34 5.99 4.54
N LEU A 70 -3.85 4.89 3.93
CA LEU A 70 -3.08 3.87 4.65
C LEU A 70 -1.77 4.42 5.20
N LEU A 71 -1.12 5.38 4.54
CA LEU A 71 0.17 5.91 5.01
C LEU A 71 0.09 6.50 6.43
N GLN A 72 -1.06 7.04 6.82
CA GLN A 72 -1.25 7.57 8.19
C GLN A 72 -1.25 6.47 9.26
N ASN A 73 -1.63 5.25 8.87
CA ASN A 73 -1.78 4.09 9.75
C ASN A 73 -0.69 3.02 9.54
N THR A 74 0.18 3.19 8.54
CA THR A 74 1.30 2.30 8.22
C THR A 74 2.60 2.98 8.62
N PRO A 75 3.10 2.75 9.85
CA PRO A 75 4.44 3.17 10.19
C PRO A 75 5.46 2.45 9.30
N PRO A 76 6.66 3.03 9.12
CA PRO A 76 7.79 2.33 8.54
C PRO A 76 8.02 1.00 9.27
N ALA A 77 8.37 -0.05 8.52
CA ALA A 77 8.56 -1.40 9.07
C ALA A 77 9.71 -1.45 10.09
N ASP A 78 10.65 -0.51 10.03
CA ASP A 78 11.76 -0.34 10.99
C ASP A 78 11.35 0.24 12.36
N GLN A 79 10.09 0.64 12.54
CA GLN A 79 9.51 1.03 13.85
C GLN A 79 8.80 -0.15 14.52
#